data_AF-T0SJ56-F1
#
_entry.id   AF-T0SJ56-F1
#
_cell.length_a   1.000
_cell.length_b   1.000
_cell.length_c   1.000
_cell.angle_alpha   90.00
_cell.angle_beta   90.00
_cell.angle_gamma   90.00
#
_symmetry.space_group_name_H-M   'P 1'
#
loop_
_entity.id
_entity.type
_entity.pdbx_description
1 polymer ?
#
loop_
_entity_poly.entity_id
_entity_poly.type
_entity_poly.pdbx_seq_one_letter_code
_entity_poly.pdbx_strand_id
1 'polypeptide(L)'
;MEINSRFVEDSDFVTELELCQLRLMKDGDLDWFMMIPKVPGAKEWIDLSVDQQIQLTKEIDLVSRKLKSVNSGKINIGSLGNVVSDLHIHVLSREEGDRAWPGPIWGTKALKPYSPDRLVFWKKEFNS
;
A
#
# COMPACT_ATOMS: atom_id res chain seq x y z
N MET A 1 7.16 17.04 3.33
CA MET A 1 7.43 16.43 2.01
C MET A 1 6.15 16.53 1.21
N GLU A 2 6.23 17.03 -0.02
CA GLU A 2 5.08 17.04 -0.92
C GLU A 2 4.94 15.63 -1.53
N ILE A 3 3.73 15.06 -1.44
CA ILE A 3 3.46 13.74 -1.98
C ILE A 3 3.07 13.89 -3.44
N ASN A 4 3.61 13.03 -4.30
CA ASN A 4 3.31 13.01 -5.73
C ASN A 4 1.79 13.05 -5.97
N SER A 5 1.32 13.95 -6.84
CA SER A 5 -0.13 14.16 -7.04
C SER A 5 -0.85 12.90 -7.50
N ARG A 6 -0.19 12.04 -8.28
CA ARG A 6 -0.76 10.76 -8.72
C ARG A 6 -1.10 9.83 -7.54
N PHE A 7 -0.25 9.79 -6.51
CA PHE A 7 -0.58 9.02 -5.31
C PHE A 7 -1.82 9.56 -4.62
N VAL A 8 -2.01 10.88 -4.57
CA VAL A 8 -3.19 11.51 -3.95
C VAL A 8 -4.45 11.27 -4.80
N GLU A 9 -4.32 11.29 -6.12
CA GLU A 9 -5.43 11.02 -7.05
C GLU A 9 -5.89 9.56 -6.96
N ASP A 10 -4.95 8.61 -6.93
CA ASP A 10 -5.23 7.17 -7.02
C ASP A 10 -5.50 6.49 -5.67
N SER A 11 -5.29 7.18 -4.55
CA SER A 11 -5.43 6.58 -3.21
C SER A 11 -5.91 7.57 -2.15
N ASP A 12 -6.55 7.06 -1.10
CA ASP A 12 -6.99 7.83 0.04
C ASP A 12 -6.06 7.65 1.25
N PHE A 13 -5.84 8.72 2.00
CA PHE A 13 -5.02 8.69 3.22
C PHE A 13 -5.70 7.87 4.34
N VAL A 14 -4.97 6.90 4.90
CA VAL A 14 -5.42 6.08 6.04
C VAL A 14 -4.87 6.65 7.34
N THR A 15 -3.54 6.63 7.52
CA THR A 15 -2.85 7.12 8.72
C THR A 15 -1.39 7.42 8.43
N GLU A 16 -0.72 8.03 9.41
CA GLU A 16 0.74 8.16 9.45
C GLU A 16 1.33 7.03 10.30
N LEU A 17 2.29 6.31 9.73
CA LEU A 17 3.21 5.47 10.48
C LEU A 17 4.46 6.29 10.86
N GLU A 18 5.44 5.65 11.50
CA GLU A 18 6.66 6.35 11.93
C GLU A 18 7.44 6.89 10.72
N LEU A 19 7.74 6.03 9.76
CA LEU A 19 8.46 6.34 8.52
C LEU A 19 7.50 6.60 7.35
N CYS A 20 6.44 5.82 7.19
CA CYS A 20 5.58 5.92 6.01
C CYS A 20 4.28 6.70 6.26
N GLN A 21 3.80 7.34 5.21
CA GLN A 21 2.37 7.58 5.08
C GLN A 21 1.70 6.31 4.54
N LEU A 22 0.62 5.85 5.17
CA LEU A 22 -0.18 4.72 4.71
C LEU A 22 -1.42 5.21 3.95
N ARG A 23 -1.61 4.71 2.73
CA ARG A 23 -2.73 5.06 1.86
C ARG A 23 -3.41 3.80 1.35
N LEU A 24 -4.72 3.89 1.08
CA LEU A 24 -5.53 2.84 0.47
C LEU A 24 -5.79 3.19 -0.99
N MET A 25 -5.36 2.33 -1.92
CA MET A 25 -5.65 2.50 -3.34
C MET A 25 -7.17 2.52 -3.56
N LYS A 26 -7.64 3.33 -4.53
CA LYS A 26 -9.04 3.40 -4.94
C LYS A 26 -9.43 2.20 -5.81
N ASP A 27 -9.19 1.01 -5.28
CA ASP A 27 -9.49 -0.28 -5.88
C ASP A 27 -10.78 -0.84 -5.26
N GLY A 28 -11.78 -1.15 -6.09
CA GLY A 28 -13.07 -1.66 -5.62
C GLY A 28 -13.11 -3.17 -5.35
N ASP A 29 -12.08 -3.93 -5.74
CA ASP A 29 -12.06 -5.37 -5.53
C ASP A 29 -11.14 -5.80 -4.39
N LEU A 30 -10.02 -5.11 -4.18
CA LEU A 30 -8.96 -5.55 -3.28
C LEU A 30 -8.61 -4.48 -2.24
N ASP A 31 -8.37 -4.92 -1.00
CA ASP A 31 -7.66 -4.10 -0.03
C ASP A 31 -6.20 -4.01 -0.42
N TRP A 32 -5.84 -2.88 -1.03
CA TRP A 32 -4.53 -2.62 -1.57
C TRP A 32 -3.96 -1.35 -0.95
N PHE A 33 -2.98 -1.53 -0.07
CA PHE A 33 -2.24 -0.44 0.54
C PHE A 33 -1.05 0.00 -0.29
N MET A 34 -0.78 1.30 -0.22
CA MET A 34 0.43 1.95 -0.67
C MET A 34 1.08 2.65 0.53
N MET A 35 2.31 2.27 0.82
CA MET A 35 3.13 2.88 1.87
C MET A 35 4.17 3.79 1.22
N ILE A 36 4.23 5.04 1.64
CA ILE A 36 5.13 6.05 1.06
C ILE A 36 6.09 6.54 2.16
N PRO A 37 7.37 6.15 2.16
CA PRO A 37 8.35 6.65 3.11
C PRO A 37 8.46 8.18 3.05
N LYS A 38 8.45 8.84 4.21
CA LYS A 38 8.57 10.29 4.36
C LYS A 38 10.01 10.80 4.19
N VAL A 39 10.72 10.28 3.18
CA VAL A 39 12.13 10.58 2.89
C VAL A 39 12.21 11.30 1.55
N PRO A 40 12.48 12.62 1.55
CA PRO A 40 12.49 13.41 0.32
C PRO A 40 13.48 12.87 -0.72
N GLY A 41 12.99 12.66 -1.94
CA GLY A 41 13.81 12.25 -3.08
C GLY A 41 14.19 10.77 -3.11
N ALA A 42 13.77 9.96 -2.13
CA ALA A 42 13.96 8.52 -2.18
C ALA A 42 13.16 7.92 -3.33
N LYS A 43 13.83 7.15 -4.20
CA LYS A 43 13.25 6.44 -5.33
C LYS A 43 13.37 4.94 -5.15
N GLU A 44 14.51 4.52 -4.63
CA GLU A 44 14.86 3.13 -4.40
C GLU A 44 14.92 2.83 -2.90
N TRP A 45 14.68 1.57 -2.54
CA TRP A 45 14.85 1.12 -1.15
C TRP A 45 16.27 1.39 -0.62
N ILE A 46 17.27 1.31 -1.50
CA ILE A 46 18.68 1.57 -1.18
C ILE A 46 19.01 3.06 -0.98
N ASP A 47 18.10 3.97 -1.29
CA ASP A 47 18.26 5.40 -0.98
C ASP A 47 18.00 5.69 0.52
N LEU A 48 17.37 4.74 1.23
CA LEU A 48 17.10 4.84 2.66
C LEU A 48 18.35 4.49 3.48
N SER A 49 18.53 5.17 4.62
CA SER A 49 19.52 4.75 5.62
C SER A 49 19.19 3.36 6.17
N VAL A 50 20.19 2.67 6.74
CA VAL A 50 19.98 1.33 7.33
C VAL A 50 18.85 1.33 8.37
N ASP A 51 18.81 2.35 9.23
CA ASP A 51 17.74 2.49 10.24
C ASP A 51 16.36 2.67 9.58
N GLN A 52 16.28 3.45 8.51
CA GLN A 52 15.05 3.63 7.73
C GLN A 52 14.64 2.34 7.01
N GLN A 53 15.58 1.56 6.48
CA GLN A 53 15.27 0.26 5.86
C GLN A 53 14.72 -0.74 6.88
N ILE A 54 15.30 -0.77 8.09
CA ILE A 54 14.80 -1.57 9.21
C ILE A 54 13.39 -1.10 9.61
N GLN A 55 13.18 0.21 9.73
CA GLN A 55 11.87 0.75 10.08
C GLN A 55 10.82 0.45 9.01
N LEU A 56 11.15 0.62 7.73
CA LEU A 56 10.28 0.25 6.61
C LEU A 56 9.88 -1.23 6.68
N THR A 57 10.84 -2.11 6.99
CA THR A 57 10.59 -3.55 7.13
C THR A 57 9.60 -3.84 8.26
N LYS A 58 9.72 -3.17 9.42
CA LYS A 58 8.78 -3.30 10.54
C LYS A 58 7.37 -2.83 10.16
N GLU A 59 7.27 -1.72 9.42
CA GLU A 59 5.99 -1.19 8.98
C GLU A 59 5.33 -2.08 7.93
N ILE A 60 6.10 -2.66 7.00
CA ILE A 60 5.60 -3.64 6.03
C ILE A 60 5.02 -4.86 6.76
N ASP A 61 5.71 -5.36 7.80
CA ASP A 61 5.21 -6.47 8.63
C ASP A 61 3.90 -6.10 9.34
N LEU A 62 3.84 -4.92 9.98
CA LEU A 62 2.63 -4.40 10.65
C LEU A 62 1.43 -4.35 9.70
N VAL A 63 1.58 -3.69 8.54
CA VAL A 63 0.50 -3.55 7.55
C VAL A 63 0.11 -4.90 6.99
N SER A 64 1.07 -5.77 6.68
CA SER A 64 0.82 -7.11 6.16
C SER A 64 0.04 -7.98 7.14
N ARG A 65 0.40 -7.96 8.44
CA ARG A 65 -0.31 -8.73 9.47
C ARG A 65 -1.72 -8.23 9.69
N LYS A 66 -1.92 -6.90 9.74
CA LYS A 66 -3.25 -6.31 9.91
C LYS A 66 -4.14 -6.59 8.70
N LEU A 67 -3.57 -6.53 7.50
CA LEU A 67 -4.27 -6.92 6.28
C LEU A 67 -4.65 -8.42 6.30
N LYS A 68 -3.73 -9.28 6.73
CA LYS A 68 -3.93 -10.73 6.83
C LYS A 68 -4.91 -11.15 7.93
N SER A 69 -5.10 -10.34 8.97
CA SER A 69 -6.11 -10.62 10.01
C SER A 69 -7.53 -10.33 9.53
N VAL A 70 -7.69 -9.42 8.57
CA VAL A 70 -9.00 -9.09 7.96
C VAL A 70 -9.28 -10.01 6.77
N ASN A 71 -8.26 -10.30 5.95
CA ASN A 71 -8.39 -11.10 4.74
C ASN A 71 -7.59 -12.40 4.83
N SER A 72 -8.21 -13.53 4.50
CA SER A 72 -7.56 -14.86 4.58
C SER A 72 -6.59 -15.15 3.43
N GLY A 73 -6.57 -14.33 2.38
CA GLY A 73 -5.76 -14.49 1.16
C GLY A 73 -4.24 -14.35 1.30
N LYS A 74 -3.49 -14.65 0.24
CA LYS A 74 -2.03 -14.51 0.17
C LYS A 74 -1.63 -13.04 0.08
N ILE A 75 -0.73 -12.59 0.96
CA ILE A 75 -0.18 -11.23 0.85
C ILE A 75 0.84 -11.15 -0.29
N ASN A 76 0.71 -10.13 -1.12
CA ASN A 76 1.70 -9.70 -2.11
C ASN A 76 2.31 -8.37 -1.63
N ILE A 77 3.63 -8.24 -1.78
CA ILE A 77 4.40 -7.05 -1.42
C ILE A 77 5.28 -6.72 -2.62
N GLY A 78 5.35 -5.45 -3.01
CA GLY A 78 6.19 -5.04 -4.15
C GLY A 78 6.55 -3.55 -4.15
N SER A 79 7.79 -3.26 -4.56
CA SER A 79 8.29 -1.93 -4.89
C SER A 79 8.68 -1.94 -6.37
N LEU A 80 8.02 -1.12 -7.19
CA LEU A 80 8.18 -1.16 -8.66
C LEU A 80 8.70 0.16 -9.22
N GLY A 81 8.00 1.27 -8.98
CA GLY A 81 8.50 2.61 -9.31
C GLY A 81 8.57 3.01 -10.80
N ASN A 82 8.21 2.14 -11.75
CA ASN A 82 8.39 2.43 -13.19
C ASN A 82 7.55 3.60 -13.74
N VAL A 83 6.40 3.90 -13.13
CA VAL A 83 5.49 4.99 -13.55
C VAL A 83 5.64 6.23 -12.67
N VAL A 84 5.65 6.02 -11.35
CA VAL A 84 5.92 7.05 -10.35
C VAL A 84 7.19 6.66 -9.62
N SER A 85 8.24 7.44 -9.80
CA SER A 85 9.59 7.07 -9.33
C SER A 85 9.79 7.23 -7.84
N ASP A 86 8.98 8.03 -7.15
CA ASP A 86 9.02 8.17 -5.69
C ASP A 86 8.86 6.79 -5.04
N LEU A 87 9.70 6.47 -4.07
CA LEU A 87 9.68 5.17 -3.39
C LEU A 87 8.31 4.92 -2.75
N HIS A 88 7.73 3.77 -3.06
CA HIS A 88 6.47 3.33 -2.46
C HIS A 88 6.40 1.81 -2.44
N ILE A 89 5.78 1.27 -1.40
CA ILE A 89 5.59 -0.16 -1.22
C ILE A 89 4.12 -0.50 -1.34
N HIS A 90 3.79 -1.41 -2.24
CA HIS A 90 2.46 -2.00 -2.32
C HIS A 90 2.34 -3.17 -1.35
N VAL A 91 1.24 -3.23 -0.60
CA VAL A 91 0.88 -4.38 0.24
C VAL A 91 -0.60 -4.69 0.00
N LEU A 92 -0.90 -5.87 -0.53
CA LEU A 92 -2.27 -6.26 -0.87
C LEU A 92 -2.55 -7.73 -0.61
N SER A 93 -3.82 -8.03 -0.32
CA SER A 93 -4.29 -9.41 -0.17
C SER A 93 -4.78 -9.94 -1.52
N ARG A 94 -4.45 -11.20 -1.82
CA ARG A 94 -4.80 -11.90 -3.06
C ARG A 94 -5.50 -13.21 -2.74
N GLU A 95 -6.45 -13.61 -3.55
CA GLU A 95 -7.19 -14.85 -3.36
C GLU A 95 -7.42 -15.58 -4.68
N GLU A 96 -7.64 -16.89 -4.60
CA GLU A 96 -8.01 -17.67 -5.77
C GLU A 96 -9.32 -17.13 -6.35
N GLY A 97 -9.31 -16.78 -7.64
CA GLY A 97 -10.46 -16.18 -8.31
C GLY A 97 -10.51 -14.65 -8.26
N ASP A 98 -9.54 -13.98 -7.61
CA ASP A 98 -9.38 -12.54 -7.81
C ASP A 98 -9.03 -12.23 -9.28
N ARG A 99 -9.27 -10.97 -9.69
CA ARG A 99 -9.24 -10.56 -11.10
C ARG A 99 -7.92 -10.81 -11.85
N ALA A 100 -6.82 -11.11 -11.16
CA ALA A 100 -5.53 -11.36 -11.78
C ALA A 100 -4.87 -12.64 -11.27
N TRP A 101 -5.54 -13.46 -10.47
CA TRP A 101 -4.95 -14.70 -9.95
C TRP A 101 -4.64 -15.71 -11.07
N PRO A 102 -3.51 -16.44 -11.05
CA PRO A 102 -2.38 -16.37 -10.09
C PRO A 102 -1.30 -15.34 -10.48
N GLY A 103 -1.54 -14.55 -11.53
CA GLY A 103 -0.62 -13.56 -12.04
C GLY A 103 -0.48 -12.29 -11.18
N PRO A 104 0.41 -11.39 -11.61
CA PRO A 104 0.58 -10.08 -10.99
C PRO A 104 -0.67 -9.22 -11.16
N ILE A 105 -1.01 -8.44 -10.13
CA ILE A 105 -2.12 -7.50 -10.18
C ILE A 105 -1.80 -6.24 -11.01
N TRP A 106 -0.52 -5.93 -11.20
CA TRP A 106 -0.07 -4.65 -11.76
C TRP A 106 -0.52 -4.49 -13.21
N GLY A 107 -1.06 -3.32 -13.55
CA GLY A 107 -1.62 -3.04 -14.88
C GLY A 107 -3.05 -3.54 -15.10
N THR A 108 -3.65 -4.23 -14.12
CA THR A 108 -5.09 -4.56 -14.14
C THR A 108 -5.94 -3.42 -13.58
N LYS A 109 -7.24 -3.43 -13.92
CA LYS A 109 -8.22 -2.47 -13.40
C LYS A 109 -9.25 -3.19 -12.52
N ALA A 110 -9.70 -2.52 -11.48
CA ALA A 110 -10.79 -3.02 -10.65
C ALA A 110 -12.06 -3.20 -11.49
N LEU A 111 -12.81 -4.27 -11.20
CA LEU A 111 -14.08 -4.58 -11.84
C LEU A 111 -15.25 -3.88 -11.12
N LYS A 112 -15.11 -3.65 -9.81
CA LYS A 112 -16.10 -2.97 -8.97
C LYS A 112 -15.73 -1.49 -8.75
N PRO A 113 -16.73 -0.63 -8.54
CA PRO A 113 -16.47 0.74 -8.12
C PRO A 113 -15.88 0.75 -6.70
N TYR A 114 -14.95 1.67 -6.46
CA TYR A 114 -14.41 1.92 -5.13
C TYR A 114 -15.48 2.49 -4.20
N SER A 115 -15.57 1.97 -2.97
CA SER A 115 -16.42 2.50 -1.91
C SER A 115 -15.58 3.12 -0.79
N PRO A 116 -15.85 4.37 -0.37
CA PRO A 116 -15.22 4.99 0.80
C PRO A 116 -15.44 4.24 2.11
N ASP A 117 -16.42 3.32 2.19
CA ASP A 117 -16.67 2.54 3.41
C ASP A 117 -15.47 1.69 3.81
N ARG A 118 -14.72 1.16 2.83
CA ARG A 118 -13.46 0.44 3.09
C ARG A 118 -12.40 1.33 3.70
N LEU A 119 -12.31 2.59 3.27
CA LEU A 119 -11.42 3.57 3.88
C LEU A 119 -11.79 3.84 5.34
N VAL A 120 -13.08 4.03 5.63
CA VAL A 120 -13.57 4.24 7.01
C VAL A 120 -13.23 3.05 7.90
N PHE A 121 -13.46 1.83 7.40
CA PHE A 121 -13.07 0.60 8.08
C PHE A 121 -11.57 0.58 8.40
N TRP A 122 -10.70 0.79 7.41
CA TRP A 122 -9.25 0.73 7.62
C TRP A 122 -8.72 1.86 8.51
N LYS A 123 -9.29 3.06 8.44
CA LYS A 123 -8.97 4.12 9.39
C LYS A 123 -9.26 3.72 10.83
N LYS A 124 -10.37 3.03 11.07
CA LYS A 124 -10.70 2.52 12.40
C LYS A 124 -9.69 1.47 12.84
N GLU A 125 -9.42 0.48 11.98
CA GLU A 125 -8.47 -0.58 12.28
C GLU A 125 -7.10 -0.01 12.64
N PHE A 126 -6.55 0.94 11.90
CA PHE A 126 -5.20 1.48 12.18
C PHE A 126 -5.13 2.49 13.34
N ASN A 127 -6.25 3.03 13.80
CA ASN A 127 -6.30 4.01 14.90
C ASN A 127 -6.78 3.41 16.24
N SER A 128 -7.18 2.13 16.25
CA SER A 128 -7.47 1.35 17.46
C SER A 128 -6.23 0.63 17.99
#